data_AF-A0A1L1PYW5-F1
#
_entry.id   AF-A0A1L1PYW5-F1
#
_cell.length_a   1.000
_cell.length_b   1.000
_cell.length_c   1.000
_cell.angle_alpha   90.00
_cell.angle_beta   90.00
_cell.angle_gamma   90.00
#
_symmetry.space_group_name_H-M   'P 1'
#
loop_
_entity.id
_entity.type
_entity.pdbx_description
1 polymer ?
#
loop_
_entity_poly.entity_id
_entity_poly.type
_entity_poly.pdbx_seq_one_letter_code
_entity_poly.pdbx_strand_id
1 'polypeptide(L)'
;MLATIERGLERLAVWLAAAGAFIIVVQTVWISYGVFMRYIVGKPDGTVTEATALLLFPAALLGLAFALKEDAYPKVSFLIDALGARGQQVLAAVNLVLMILVGVFFSIAGVEATFRAYESGTAS
;
A
#
# COMPACT_ATOMS: atom_id res chain seq x y z
N MET A 1 -6.26 28.78 0.27
CA MET A 1 -5.64 27.96 -0.80
C MET A 1 -5.03 26.68 -0.24
N LEU A 2 -4.10 26.74 0.73
CA LEU A 2 -3.50 25.53 1.34
C LEU A 2 -4.53 24.57 1.95
N ALA A 3 -5.48 25.09 2.75
CA ALA A 3 -6.55 24.30 3.35
C ALA A 3 -7.49 23.62 2.35
N THR A 4 -7.60 24.14 1.12
CA THR A 4 -8.44 23.55 0.07
C THR A 4 -7.71 22.38 -0.61
N ILE A 5 -6.41 22.55 -0.85
CA ILE A 5 -5.52 21.52 -1.40
C ILE A 5 -5.42 20.35 -0.42
N GLU A 6 -5.26 20.64 0.87
CA GLU A 6 -5.18 19.63 1.93
C GLU A 6 -6.43 18.75 1.99
N ARG A 7 -7.62 19.35 2.01
CA ARG A 7 -8.89 18.60 2.01
C ARG A 7 -9.10 17.78 0.74
N GLY A 8 -8.63 18.29 -0.40
CA GLY A 8 -8.68 17.56 -1.67
C GLY A 8 -7.80 16.32 -1.64
N LEU A 9 -6.56 16.48 -1.16
CA LEU A 9 -5.61 15.39 -1.01
C LEU A 9 -6.08 14.35 0.02
N GLU A 10 -6.68 14.81 1.11
CA GLU A 10 -7.25 13.95 2.14
C GLU A 10 -8.40 13.10 1.60
N ARG A 11 -9.35 13.71 0.88
CA ARG A 11 -10.42 12.94 0.21
C ARG A 11 -9.86 11.93 -0.76
N LEU A 12 -8.88 12.32 -1.56
CA LEU A 12 -8.26 11.43 -2.53
C LEU A 12 -7.58 10.25 -1.84
N ALA A 13 -6.85 10.48 -0.74
CA ALA A 13 -6.22 9.42 0.04
C ALA A 13 -7.24 8.44 0.64
N VAL A 14 -8.38 8.93 1.16
CA VAL A 14 -9.45 8.07 1.68
C VAL A 14 -10.10 7.25 0.56
N TRP A 15 -10.33 7.84 -0.61
CA TRP A 15 -10.84 7.10 -1.77
C TRP A 15 -9.89 6.01 -2.27
N LEU A 16 -8.58 6.30 -2.32
CA LEU A 16 -7.58 5.31 -2.67
C LEU A 16 -7.51 4.18 -1.63
N ALA A 17 -7.59 4.51 -0.34
CA ALA A 17 -7.65 3.52 0.73
C ALA A 17 -8.91 2.63 0.63
N ALA A 18 -10.06 3.23 0.35
CA ALA A 18 -11.30 2.50 0.13
C ALA A 18 -11.21 1.56 -1.09
N ALA A 19 -10.58 2.02 -2.18
CA ALA A 19 -10.32 1.18 -3.34
C ALA A 19 -9.37 0.01 -3.01
N GLY A 20 -8.29 0.27 -2.26
CA GLY A 20 -7.39 -0.78 -1.78
C GLY A 20 -8.10 -1.80 -0.87
N ALA A 21 -8.94 -1.34 0.05
CA ALA A 21 -9.75 -2.20 0.91
C ALA A 21 -10.73 -3.07 0.09
N PHE A 22 -11.34 -2.51 -0.95
CA PHE A 22 -12.20 -3.26 -1.86
C PHE A 22 -11.42 -4.39 -2.58
N ILE A 23 -10.20 -4.12 -3.05
CA ILE A 23 -9.34 -5.15 -3.66
C ILE A 23 -9.05 -6.29 -2.68
N ILE A 24 -8.80 -5.98 -1.40
CA ILE A 24 -8.56 -7.00 -0.36
C ILE A 24 -9.80 -7.89 -0.16
N VAL A 25 -11.00 -7.32 -0.17
CA VAL A 25 -12.25 -8.10 -0.08
C VAL A 25 -12.38 -9.04 -1.28
N VAL A 26 -12.15 -8.53 -2.49
CA VAL A 26 -12.16 -9.34 -3.72
C VAL A 26 -11.12 -10.47 -3.63
N GLN A 27 -9.89 -10.17 -3.20
CA GLN A 27 -8.84 -11.17 -2.98
C GLN A 27 -9.25 -12.24 -1.98
N THR A 28 -9.89 -11.86 -0.87
CA THR A 28 -10.32 -12.80 0.16
C THR A 28 -11.32 -13.82 -0.41
N VAL A 29 -12.29 -13.34 -1.18
CA VAL A 29 -13.27 -14.20 -1.86
C VAL A 29 -12.57 -15.09 -2.90
N TRP A 30 -11.67 -14.52 -3.69
CA TRP A 30 -10.96 -15.20 -4.77
C TRP A 30 -10.04 -16.32 -4.25
N ILE A 31 -9.28 -16.06 -3.19
CA ILE A 31 -8.44 -17.05 -2.49
C ILE A 31 -9.31 -18.15 -1.90
N SER A 32 -10.43 -17.79 -1.25
CA SER A 32 -11.36 -18.77 -0.66
C SER A 32 -11.94 -19.71 -1.72
N TYR A 33 -12.29 -19.19 -2.89
CA TYR A 33 -12.71 -19.99 -4.05
C TYR A 33 -11.58 -20.92 -4.54
N GLY A 34 -10.34 -20.42 -4.67
CA GLY A 34 -9.20 -21.25 -5.07
C GLY A 34 -8.92 -22.39 -4.09
N VAL A 35 -9.03 -22.13 -2.78
CA VAL A 35 -8.92 -23.15 -1.72
C VAL A 35 -10.02 -24.19 -1.88
N PHE A 36 -11.27 -23.77 -2.08
CA PHE A 36 -12.40 -24.69 -2.29
C PHE A 36 -12.18 -25.60 -3.51
N MET A 37 -11.82 -25.01 -4.66
CA MET A 37 -11.56 -25.76 -5.90
C MET A 37 -10.42 -26.76 -5.75
N ARG A 38 -9.38 -26.39 -5.00
CA ARG A 38 -8.22 -27.25 -4.74
C ARG A 38 -8.57 -28.44 -3.85
N TYR A 39 -9.27 -28.21 -2.74
CA TYR A 39 -9.46 -29.25 -1.72
C TYR A 39 -10.75 -30.06 -1.89
N ILE A 40 -11.80 -29.51 -2.49
CA ILE A 40 -13.10 -30.18 -2.62
C ILE A 40 -13.33 -30.72 -4.04
N VAL A 41 -13.01 -29.93 -5.06
CA VAL A 41 -13.23 -30.32 -6.47
C VAL A 41 -12.04 -31.08 -7.06
N GLY A 42 -10.86 -30.98 -6.45
CA GLY A 42 -9.66 -31.70 -6.88
C GLY A 42 -9.06 -31.22 -8.21
N LYS A 43 -9.52 -30.05 -8.71
CA LYS A 43 -8.98 -29.38 -9.90
C LYS A 43 -8.35 -28.06 -9.47
N PRO A 44 -7.03 -28.02 -9.21
CA PRO A 44 -6.35 -26.80 -8.81
C PRO A 44 -6.31 -25.82 -9.99
N ASP A 45 -6.95 -24.66 -9.82
CA ASP A 45 -6.93 -23.57 -10.79
C ASP A 45 -5.72 -22.66 -10.51
N GLY A 46 -4.66 -22.76 -11.32
CA GLY A 46 -3.41 -22.00 -11.16
C GLY A 46 -3.58 -20.48 -11.31
N THR A 47 -4.59 -20.09 -12.09
CA THR A 47 -5.03 -18.71 -12.37
C THR A 47 -5.37 -17.93 -11.10
N VAL A 48 -5.83 -18.62 -10.05
CA VAL A 48 -6.14 -17.98 -8.76
C VAL A 48 -4.87 -17.50 -8.07
N THR A 49 -3.76 -18.23 -8.19
CA THR A 49 -2.52 -17.90 -7.48
C THR A 49 -1.77 -16.77 -8.18
N GLU A 50 -1.73 -16.76 -9.51
CA GLU A 50 -1.06 -15.72 -10.30
C GLU A 50 -1.81 -14.38 -10.23
N ALA A 51 -3.14 -14.39 -10.37
CA ALA A 51 -3.95 -13.17 -10.28
C ALA A 51 -3.87 -12.51 -8.89
N THR A 52 -3.84 -13.33 -7.83
CA THR A 52 -3.71 -12.83 -6.44
C THR A 52 -2.33 -12.20 -6.20
N ALA A 53 -1.26 -12.79 -6.76
CA ALA A 53 0.08 -12.22 -6.67
C ALA A 53 0.18 -10.86 -7.40
N LEU A 54 -0.44 -10.75 -8.58
CA LEU A 54 -0.45 -9.49 -9.35
C LEU A 54 -1.30 -8.40 -8.68
N LEU A 55 -2.42 -8.78 -8.06
CA LEU A 55 -3.32 -7.86 -7.36
C LEU A 55 -2.77 -7.40 -5.99
N LEU A 56 -1.76 -8.07 -5.44
CA LEU A 56 -1.12 -7.69 -4.18
C LEU A 56 -0.44 -6.31 -4.26
N PHE A 57 0.15 -6.01 -5.41
CA PHE A 57 0.87 -4.75 -5.64
C PHE A 57 -0.04 -3.51 -5.57
N PRO A 58 -1.14 -3.42 -6.34
CA PRO A 58 -2.08 -2.31 -6.22
C PRO A 58 -2.77 -2.27 -4.84
N ALA A 59 -3.06 -3.42 -4.21
CA ALA A 59 -3.62 -3.44 -2.86
C ALA A 59 -2.69 -2.78 -1.83
N ALA A 60 -1.39 -3.06 -1.90
CA ALA A 60 -0.39 -2.48 -1.00
C ALA A 60 -0.16 -0.98 -1.25
N LEU A 61 -0.18 -0.54 -2.50
CA LEU A 61 0.14 0.84 -2.86
C LEU A 61 -1.04 1.81 -2.74
N LEU A 62 -2.28 1.37 -3.01
CA LEU A 62 -3.45 2.25 -2.93
C LEU A 62 -3.76 2.72 -1.51
N GLY A 63 -3.50 1.88 -0.50
CA GLY A 63 -3.66 2.25 0.91
C GLY A 63 -2.48 3.05 1.50
N LEU A 64 -1.36 3.14 0.78
CA LEU A 64 -0.09 3.64 1.33
C LEU A 64 -0.18 5.11 1.75
N ALA A 65 -0.84 5.95 0.96
CA ALA A 65 -0.98 7.38 1.27
C ALA A 65 -1.81 7.61 2.54
N PHE A 66 -2.86 6.82 2.74
CA PHE A 66 -3.67 6.88 3.96
C PHE A 66 -2.89 6.35 5.18
N ALA A 67 -2.17 5.24 5.02
CA ALA A 67 -1.34 4.66 6.09
C ALA A 67 -0.21 5.60 6.53
N LEU A 68 0.45 6.29 5.58
CA LEU A 68 1.45 7.32 5.84
C LEU A 68 0.86 8.49 6.64
N LYS A 69 -0.36 8.91 6.29
CA LYS A 69 -1.05 10.03 6.96
C LYS A 69 -1.47 9.71 8.39
N GLU A 70 -2.09 8.54 8.60
CA GLU A 70 -2.62 8.15 9.90
C GLU A 70 -1.53 7.68 10.87
N ASP A 71 -0.27 7.64 10.41
CA ASP A 71 0.87 7.10 11.16
C ASP A 71 0.55 5.72 11.76
N ALA A 72 -0.19 4.92 10.98
CA ALA A 72 -0.71 3.61 11.38
C ALA A 72 0.38 2.53 11.43
N TYR A 73 1.64 2.95 11.52
CA TYR A 73 2.79 2.06 11.62
C TYR A 73 2.83 1.45 13.01
N PRO A 74 3.05 0.13 13.12
CA PRO A 74 3.31 -0.50 14.40
C PRO A 74 4.59 0.10 15.00
N LYS A 75 4.44 0.95 16.04
CA LYS A 75 5.57 1.54 16.76
C LYS A 75 5.89 0.69 17.98
N VAL A 76 7.18 0.46 18.22
CA VAL A 76 7.65 -0.17 19.46
C VAL A 76 7.73 0.91 20.53
N SER A 77 6.58 1.21 21.16
CA SER A 77 6.45 2.30 22.15
C SER A 77 7.43 2.15 23.31
N PHE A 78 7.69 0.90 23.74
CA PHE A 78 8.57 0.61 24.88
C PHE A 78 10.00 1.15 24.71
N LEU A 79 10.54 1.14 23.49
CA LEU A 79 11.90 1.64 23.22
C LEU A 79 11.91 3.17 23.10
N ILE A 80 10.84 3.75 22.56
CA ILE A 80 10.69 5.20 22.36
C ILE A 80 10.43 5.91 23.71
N ASP A 81 9.65 5.28 24.58
CA ASP A 81 9.31 5.80 25.91
C ASP A 81 10.51 5.75 26.87
N ALA A 82 11.48 4.85 26.63
CA ALA A 82 12.74 4.80 27.36
C ALA A 82 13.72 5.91 26.95
N LEU A 83 13.49 6.60 25.83
CA LEU A 83 14.31 7.73 25.38
C LEU A 83 13.77 9.04 25.94
N GLY A 84 14.66 9.91 26.43
CA GLY A 84 14.29 11.25 26.88
C GLY A 84 13.74 12.13 25.73
N ALA A 85 13.18 13.29 26.08
CA ALA A 85 12.50 14.20 25.13
C ALA A 85 13.32 14.57 23.88
N ARG A 86 14.64 14.71 24.01
CA ARG A 86 15.54 14.97 22.86
C ARG A 86 15.68 13.76 21.92
N GLY A 87 15.71 12.54 22.47
CA GLY A 87 15.79 11.31 21.70
C GLY A 87 14.53 11.05 20.88
N GLN A 88 13.35 11.29 21.48
CA GLN A 88 12.06 11.19 20.79
C GLN A 88 11.94 12.18 19.64
N GLN A 89 12.41 13.43 19.82
CA GLN A 89 12.42 14.44 18.76
C GLN A 89 13.33 14.05 17.59
N VAL A 90 14.53 13.53 17.88
CA VAL A 90 15.45 13.05 16.84
C VAL A 90 14.86 11.86 16.08
N LEU A 91 14.27 10.90 16.79
CA LEU A 91 13.59 9.76 16.17
C LEU A 91 12.41 10.18 15.30
N ALA A 92 11.61 11.15 15.75
CA ALA A 92 10.53 11.69 14.94
C ALA A 92 11.04 12.37 13.67
N ALA A 93 12.13 13.15 13.76
CA ALA A 93 12.76 13.77 12.61
C ALA A 93 13.33 12.73 11.64
N VAL A 94 14.02 11.70 12.14
CA VAL A 94 14.53 10.59 11.33
C VAL A 94 13.39 9.84 10.64
N ASN A 95 12.30 9.56 11.36
CA ASN A 95 11.11 8.91 10.79
C ASN A 95 10.53 9.74 9.64
N LEU A 96 10.37 11.06 9.82
CA LEU A 96 9.89 11.96 8.76
C LEU A 96 10.80 11.94 7.53
N VAL A 97 12.12 11.98 7.74
CA VAL A 97 13.09 11.89 6.63
C VAL A 97 12.95 10.56 5.89
N LEU A 98 12.83 9.45 6.61
CA LEU A 98 12.63 8.13 6.01
C LEU A 98 11.31 8.05 5.24
N MET A 99 10.21 8.60 5.77
CA MET A 99 8.92 8.65 5.08
C MET A 99 9.01 9.44 3.77
N ILE A 100 9.72 10.57 3.77
CA ILE A 100 9.97 11.37 2.56
C ILE A 100 10.80 10.56 1.55
N LEU A 101 11.89 9.94 1.98
CA LEU A 101 12.77 9.16 1.10
C LEU A 101 12.01 8.00 0.44
N VAL A 102 11.24 7.24 1.22
CA VAL A 102 10.42 6.13 0.73
C VAL A 102 9.33 6.64 -0.22
N GLY A 103 8.64 7.73 0.14
CA GLY A 103 7.62 8.34 -0.72
C GLY A 103 8.18 8.81 -2.07
N VAL A 104 9.35 9.45 -2.07
CA VAL A 104 10.04 9.87 -3.30
C VAL A 104 10.46 8.66 -4.14
N PHE A 105 11.04 7.63 -3.52
CA PHE A 105 11.43 6.41 -4.21
C PHE A 105 10.24 5.75 -4.93
N PHE A 106 9.13 5.54 -4.22
CA PHE A 106 7.93 4.95 -4.82
C PHE A 106 7.28 5.85 -5.87
N SER A 107 7.36 7.17 -5.72
CA SER A 107 6.88 8.12 -6.74
C SER A 107 7.67 7.98 -8.04
N ILE A 108 9.01 7.91 -7.96
CA ILE A 108 9.87 7.72 -9.13
C ILE A 108 9.62 6.35 -9.75
N ALA A 109 9.64 5.29 -8.94
CA ALA A 109 9.43 3.92 -9.41
C ALA A 109 8.05 3.73 -10.06
N GLY A 110 6.99 4.33 -9.50
CA GLY A 110 5.65 4.27 -10.07
C GLY A 110 5.55 4.98 -11.41
N VAL A 111 6.16 6.16 -11.54
CA VAL A 111 6.23 6.90 -12.81
C VAL A 111 7.02 6.10 -13.85
N GLU A 112 8.20 5.60 -13.48
CA GLU A 112 9.04 4.80 -14.36
C GLU A 112 8.35 3.51 -14.81
N ALA A 113 7.68 2.80 -13.90
CA ALA A 113 6.90 1.62 -14.22
C ALA A 113 5.75 1.93 -15.19
N THR A 114 5.09 3.09 -15.02
CA THR A 114 4.01 3.53 -15.93
C THR A 114 4.53 3.80 -17.34
N PHE A 115 5.66 4.51 -17.45
CA PHE A 115 6.28 4.78 -18.75
C PHE A 115 6.78 3.50 -19.42
N ARG A 116 7.45 2.62 -18.68
CA ARG A 116 7.91 1.32 -19.19
C ARG A 116 6.74 0.43 -19.63
N ALA A 117 5.61 0.43 -18.91
CA ALA A 117 4.41 -0.30 -19.31
C ALA A 117 3.81 0.25 -20.63
N TYR A 118 3.82 1.57 -20.81
CA TYR A 118 3.34 2.20 -22.03
C TYR A 118 4.28 1.94 -23.23
N GLU A 119 5.60 2.03 -23.04
CA GLU A 119 6.59 1.79 -24.10
C GLU A 119 6.73 0.32 -24.49
N SER A 120 6.57 -0.60 -23.52
CA SER A 120 6.71 -2.04 -23.78
C SER A 120 5.56 -2.65 -24.58
N GLY A 121 4.49 -1.89 -24.86
CA GLY A 121 3.37 -2.37 -25.68
C GLY A 121 2.64 -3.58 -25.10
N THR A 122 2.85 -3.91 -23.82
CA THR A 122 2.27 -5.08 -23.13
C THR A 122 0.78 -4.93 -22.78
N ALA A 123 0.12 -3.89 -23.31
CA ALA A 123 -1.33 -3.84 -23.42
C ALA A 123 -1.80 -4.71 -24.60
N SER A 124 -1.59 -6.02 -24.51
CA SER A 124 -2.30 -7.04 -25.30
C SER A 124 -2.48 -8.30 -24.47
#